data_AF-A0A7K2Q4X2-F1
#
_entry.id   AF-A0A7K2Q4X2-F1
#
_cell.length_a   1.000
_cell.length_b   1.000
_cell.length_c   1.000
_cell.angle_alpha   90.00
_cell.angle_beta   90.00
_cell.angle_gamma   90.00
#
_symmetry.space_group_name_H-M   'P 1'
#
loop_
_entity.id
_entity.type
_entity.pdbx_description
1 polymer ?
#
loop_
_entity_poly.entity_id
_entity_poly.type
_entity_poly.pdbx_seq_one_letter_code
_entity_poly.pdbx_strand_id
1 'polypeptide(L)'
;MTRPTSRDVATPAGVSQATVSLVLGDKWRGRVSERTAAHVRHTATTLGYRPNLAARNLRLGSTRTALLVVPALTNEFFARVYTGAARIAAEHGFGVVLYPSP
;
A
#
# COMPACT_ATOMS: atom_id res chain seq x y z
N MET A 1 -17.77 -14.02 -1.93
CA MET A 1 -16.92 -14.28 -0.76
C MET A 1 -16.29 -12.97 -0.32
N THR A 2 -16.38 -12.62 0.97
CA THR A 2 -15.84 -11.37 1.51
C THR A 2 -14.32 -11.44 1.61
N ARG A 3 -13.61 -10.36 1.24
CA ARG A 3 -12.16 -10.28 1.39
C ARG A 3 -11.78 -10.35 2.88
N PRO A 4 -10.81 -11.21 3.28
CA PRO A 4 -10.31 -11.25 4.66
C PRO A 4 -9.78 -9.90 5.09
N THR A 5 -10.04 -9.55 6.35
CA THR A 5 -9.58 -8.32 7.01
C THR A 5 -8.40 -8.62 7.94
N SER A 6 -7.74 -7.59 8.45
CA SER A 6 -6.67 -7.77 9.45
C SER A 6 -7.18 -8.37 10.76
N ARG A 7 -8.48 -8.22 11.06
CA ARG A 7 -9.15 -8.85 12.20
C ARG A 7 -9.30 -10.36 11.98
N ASP A 8 -9.60 -10.77 10.75
CA ASP A 8 -9.71 -12.19 10.38
C ASP A 8 -8.36 -12.90 10.42
N VAL A 9 -7.24 -12.16 10.25
CA VAL A 9 -5.88 -12.68 10.51
C VAL A 9 -5.57 -12.72 12.01
N ALA A 10 -5.99 -11.71 12.76
CA ALA A 10 -5.65 -11.54 14.17
C ALA A 10 -6.18 -12.69 15.05
N THR A 11 -7.43 -13.09 14.84
CA THR A 11 -8.11 -14.15 15.61
C THR A 11 -7.38 -15.50 15.53
N PRO A 12 -7.16 -16.12 14.35
CA PRO A 12 -6.44 -17.40 14.25
C PRO A 12 -4.94 -17.28 14.56
N ALA A 13 -4.32 -16.10 14.39
CA ALA A 13 -2.93 -15.90 14.77
C ALA A 13 -2.72 -15.64 16.27
N GLY A 14 -3.80 -15.51 17.07
CA GLY A 14 -3.73 -15.30 18.51
C GLY A 14 -3.11 -13.96 18.92
N VAL A 15 -3.28 -12.91 18.11
CA VAL A 15 -2.68 -11.59 18.35
C VAL A 15 -3.68 -10.46 18.18
N SER A 16 -3.31 -9.25 18.60
CA SER A 16 -4.13 -8.06 18.32
C SER A 16 -4.07 -7.64 16.85
N GLN A 17 -5.10 -6.92 16.38
CA GLN A 17 -5.08 -6.29 15.05
C GLN A 17 -3.90 -5.30 14.88
N ALA A 18 -3.46 -4.66 15.96
CA ALA A 18 -2.30 -3.79 15.97
C ALA A 18 -1.00 -4.57 15.72
N THR A 19 -0.86 -5.76 16.32
CA THR A 19 0.25 -6.68 16.07
C THR A 19 0.28 -7.13 14.61
N VAL A 20 -0.88 -7.50 14.04
CA VAL A 20 -0.99 -7.81 12.60
C VAL A 20 -0.50 -6.63 11.75
N SER A 21 -0.94 -5.42 12.09
CA SER A 21 -0.55 -4.20 11.36
C SER A 21 0.96 -3.90 11.47
N LEU A 22 1.57 -4.15 12.62
CA LEU A 22 3.02 -3.99 12.82
C LEU A 22 3.81 -5.02 11.99
N VAL A 23 3.38 -6.29 12.01
CA VAL A 23 4.06 -7.36 11.29
C VAL A 23 3.96 -7.15 9.78
N LEU A 24 2.75 -6.94 9.26
CA LEU A 24 2.53 -6.78 7.83
C LEU A 24 2.98 -5.41 7.29
N GLY A 25 3.18 -4.43 8.17
CA GLY A 25 3.79 -3.15 7.87
C GLY A 25 5.30 -3.09 8.06
N ASP A 26 5.94 -4.23 8.34
CA ASP A 26 7.38 -4.39 8.61
C ASP A 26 7.97 -3.51 9.74
N LYS A 27 7.14 -3.19 10.75
CA LYS A 27 7.48 -2.37 11.92
C LYS A 27 7.52 -3.17 13.23
N TRP A 28 7.70 -4.49 13.12
CA TRP A 28 7.56 -5.44 14.22
C TRP A 28 8.87 -5.73 14.98
N ARG A 29 10.03 -5.48 14.36
CA ARG A 29 11.34 -5.72 14.97
C ARG A 29 11.47 -4.96 16.30
N GLY A 30 11.88 -5.67 17.35
CA GLY A 30 11.97 -5.12 18.72
C GLY A 30 10.63 -4.91 19.44
N ARG A 31 9.50 -5.22 18.80
CA ARG A 31 8.14 -5.08 19.38
C ARG A 31 7.35 -6.37 19.41
N VAL A 32 7.70 -7.32 18.53
CA VAL A 32 7.04 -8.61 18.36
C VAL A 32 8.14 -9.65 18.16
N SER A 33 8.00 -10.83 18.79
CA SER A 33 8.96 -11.92 18.59
C SER A 33 9.00 -12.38 17.13
N GLU A 34 10.16 -12.87 16.67
CA GLU A 34 10.28 -13.41 15.30
C GLU A 34 9.30 -14.56 15.06
N ARG A 35 9.11 -15.43 16.06
CA ARG A 35 8.14 -16.53 16.03
C ARG A 35 6.73 -16.03 15.76
N THR A 36 6.28 -15.01 16.51
CA THR A 36 4.95 -14.41 16.33
C THR A 36 4.83 -13.72 14.97
N ALA A 37 5.87 -13.00 14.52
CA ALA A 37 5.87 -12.34 13.22
C ALA A 37 5.78 -13.35 12.05
N ALA A 38 6.50 -14.47 12.15
CA ALA A 38 6.43 -15.56 11.17
C ALA A 38 5.03 -16.20 11.16
N HIS A 39 4.46 -16.48 12.34
CA HIS A 39 3.12 -17.06 12.44
C HIS A 39 2.04 -16.14 11.84
N VAL A 40 2.08 -14.84 12.14
CA VAL A 40 1.15 -13.86 11.55
C VAL A 40 1.28 -13.80 10.03
N ARG A 41 2.51 -13.81 9.48
CA ARG A 41 2.72 -13.82 8.02
C ARG A 41 2.14 -15.08 7.40
N HIS A 42 2.40 -16.25 8.01
CA HIS A 42 1.85 -17.52 7.54
C HIS A 42 0.31 -17.50 7.53
N THR A 43 -0.32 -17.11 8.64
CA THR A 43 -1.78 -17.02 8.74
C THR A 43 -2.38 -16.06 7.72
N ALA A 44 -1.76 -14.89 7.52
CA ALA A 44 -2.20 -13.93 6.49
C ALA A 44 -2.13 -14.53 5.08
N THR A 45 -1.06 -15.24 4.75
CA THR A 45 -0.89 -15.92 3.46
C THR A 45 -1.93 -17.02 3.27
N THR A 46 -2.15 -17.87 4.27
CA THR A 46 -3.13 -18.97 4.22
C THR A 46 -4.56 -18.47 4.01
N LEU A 47 -4.91 -17.35 4.63
CA LEU A 47 -6.23 -16.73 4.45
C LEU A 47 -6.35 -15.96 3.13
N GLY A 48 -5.27 -15.76 2.39
CA GLY A 48 -5.26 -14.91 1.19
C GLY A 48 -5.45 -13.42 1.52
N TYR A 49 -5.09 -13.00 2.74
CA TYR A 49 -5.18 -11.60 3.15
C TYR A 49 -4.24 -10.74 2.30
N ARG A 50 -4.76 -9.62 1.78
CA ARG A 50 -3.99 -8.59 1.08
C ARG A 50 -4.27 -7.24 1.74
N PRO A 51 -3.22 -6.47 2.10
CA PRO A 51 -3.41 -5.13 2.66
C PRO A 51 -4.26 -4.25 1.75
N ASN A 52 -5.28 -3.62 2.32
CA ASN A 52 -6.10 -2.66 1.60
C ASN A 52 -5.38 -1.29 1.57
N LEU A 53 -4.79 -0.95 0.43
CA LEU A 53 -4.07 0.31 0.23
C LEU A 53 -4.97 1.53 0.41
N ALA A 54 -6.25 1.46 0.00
CA ALA A 54 -7.20 2.56 0.20
C ALA A 54 -7.45 2.80 1.69
N ALA A 55 -7.70 1.74 2.47
CA ALA A 55 -7.85 1.84 3.93
C ALA A 55 -6.58 2.36 4.62
N ARG A 56 -5.40 1.94 4.14
CA ARG A 56 -4.11 2.44 4.62
C ARG A 56 -3.94 3.93 4.32
N ASN A 57 -4.26 4.37 3.11
CA ASN A 57 -4.15 5.76 2.70
C ASN A 57 -5.13 6.67 3.46
N LEU A 58 -6.37 6.20 3.69
CA LEU A 58 -7.35 6.88 4.54
C LEU A 58 -6.80 7.08 5.96
N ARG A 59 -6.25 6.02 6.57
CA ARG A 59 -5.65 6.11 7.92
C ARG A 59 -4.43 7.04 7.98
N LEU A 60 -3.67 7.14 6.90
CA LEU A 60 -2.50 8.02 6.79
C LEU A 60 -2.87 9.47 6.41
N GLY A 61 -4.13 9.73 6.02
CA GLY A 61 -4.55 11.03 5.48
C GLY A 61 -3.87 11.42 4.17
N SER A 62 -3.23 10.46 3.48
CA SER A 62 -2.46 10.72 2.27
C SER A 62 -2.44 9.50 1.37
N THR A 63 -2.70 9.72 0.09
CA THR A 63 -2.65 8.68 -0.95
C THR A 63 -1.26 8.43 -1.50
N ARG A 64 -0.29 9.31 -1.17
CA ARG A 64 1.03 9.39 -1.84
C ARG A 64 0.88 9.34 -3.37
N THR A 65 -0.08 10.09 -3.90
CA THR A 65 -0.36 10.16 -5.34
C THR A 65 -0.33 11.63 -5.78
N ALA A 66 0.39 11.93 -6.86
CA ALA A 66 0.39 13.23 -7.52
C ALA A 66 -0.46 13.17 -8.79
N LEU A 67 -1.25 14.21 -9.04
CA LEU A 67 -2.02 14.37 -10.26
C LEU A 67 -1.22 15.21 -11.26
N LEU A 68 -0.96 14.65 -12.44
CA LEU A 68 -0.33 15.35 -13.56
C LEU A 68 -1.41 15.71 -14.59
N VAL A 69 -1.75 16.98 -14.66
CA VAL A 69 -2.72 17.51 -15.63
C VAL A 69 -1.98 17.95 -16.89
N VAL A 70 -2.37 17.41 -18.04
CA VAL A 70 -1.73 17.73 -19.33
C VAL A 70 -2.78 18.11 -20.40
N PRO A 71 -2.48 19.07 -21.29
CA PRO A 71 -3.40 19.48 -22.36
C PRO A 71 -3.81 18.39 -23.35
N ALA A 72 -2.91 17.45 -23.67
CA ALA A 72 -3.20 16.38 -24.63
C ALA A 72 -2.37 15.13 -24.35
N LEU A 73 -3.02 13.98 -24.36
CA LEU A 73 -2.37 12.68 -24.15
C LEU A 73 -1.69 12.11 -25.41
N THR A 74 -2.06 12.61 -26.58
CA THR A 74 -1.58 12.13 -27.88
C THR A 74 -0.25 12.75 -28.31
N ASN A 75 0.21 13.79 -27.63
CA ASN A 75 1.48 14.45 -27.94
C ASN A 75 2.63 13.78 -27.17
N GLU A 76 3.62 13.29 -27.92
CA GLU A 76 4.82 12.62 -27.41
C GLU A 76 5.61 13.46 -26.40
N PHE A 77 5.51 14.79 -26.46
CA PHE A 77 6.08 15.68 -25.47
C PHE A 77 5.62 15.34 -24.04
N PHE A 78 4.31 15.14 -23.83
CA PHE A 78 3.77 14.88 -22.49
C PHE A 78 4.06 13.46 -22.01
N ALA A 79 4.29 12.51 -22.91
CA ALA A 79 4.79 11.18 -22.55
C ALA A 79 6.18 11.25 -21.90
N ARG A 80 7.08 12.09 -22.45
CA ARG A 80 8.41 12.33 -21.85
C ARG A 80 8.31 13.06 -20.51
N VAL A 81 7.42 14.05 -20.38
CA VAL A 81 7.15 14.74 -19.11
C VAL A 81 6.63 13.76 -18.05
N TYR A 82 5.64 12.93 -18.40
CA TYR A 82 5.12 11.88 -17.51
C TYR A 82 6.22 10.92 -17.06
N THR A 83 7.06 10.46 -17.98
CA THR A 83 8.15 9.52 -17.68
C THR A 83 9.13 10.12 -16.66
N GLY A 84 9.52 11.39 -16.86
CA GLY A 84 10.38 12.10 -15.92
C GLY A 84 9.72 12.31 -14.55
N ALA A 85 8.47 12.77 -14.54
CA ALA A 85 7.71 12.98 -13.30
C ALA A 85 7.48 11.68 -12.52
N ALA A 86 7.10 10.60 -13.20
CA ALA A 86 6.87 9.29 -12.61
C ALA A 86 8.15 8.72 -11.98
N ARG A 87 9.31 8.88 -12.64
CA ARG A 87 10.60 8.46 -12.09
C ARG A 87 10.90 9.15 -10.76
N ILE A 88 10.86 10.48 -10.74
CA ILE A 88 11.18 11.26 -9.53
C ILE A 88 10.14 11.02 -8.42
N ALA A 89 8.86 10.93 -8.77
CA ALA A 89 7.81 10.62 -7.82
C ALA A 89 8.03 9.25 -7.15
N ALA A 90 8.39 8.23 -7.94
CA ALA A 90 8.67 6.89 -7.43
C ALA A 90 9.85 6.86 -6.44
N GLU A 91 10.92 7.62 -6.73
CA GLU A 91 12.07 7.79 -5.81
C GLU A 91 11.64 8.35 -4.44
N HIS A 92 10.56 9.14 -4.40
CA HIS A 92 10.00 9.72 -3.17
C HIS A 92 8.80 8.94 -2.61
N GLY A 93 8.50 7.77 -3.19
CA GLY A 93 7.39 6.91 -2.76
C GLY A 93 6.01 7.44 -3.12
N PHE A 94 5.89 8.18 -4.22
CA PHE A 94 4.65 8.66 -4.80
C PHE A 94 4.31 7.93 -6.12
N GLY A 95 3.03 7.70 -6.37
CA GLY A 95 2.50 7.38 -7.69
C GLY A 95 2.11 8.64 -8.46
N VAL A 96 2.09 8.58 -9.79
CA VAL A 96 1.59 9.67 -10.65
C VAL A 96 0.39 9.17 -11.44
N VAL A 97 -0.71 9.92 -11.37
CA VAL A 97 -1.91 9.72 -12.18
C VAL A 97 -1.97 10.83 -13.22
N LEU A 98 -2.17 10.46 -14.47
CA LEU A 98 -2.27 11.42 -15.56
C LEU A 98 -3.73 11.74 -15.84
N TYR A 99 -4.05 13.03 -15.95
CA TYR A 99 -5.38 13.54 -16.28
C TYR A 99 -5.30 14.45 -17.50
N PRO A 100 -5.99 14.14 -18.62
CA PRO A 100 -6.09 15.07 -19.73
C PRO A 100 -6.97 16.25 -19.31
N SER A 101 -6.45 17.46 -19.44
CA SER A 101 -7.25 18.68 -19.33
C SER A 101 -8.31 18.67 -20.45
N PRO A 102 -9.55 19.10 -20.17
CA PRO A 102 -10.49 19.44 -21.22
C PRO A 102 -9.95 20.53 -22.14
#